data_AF-A0A928KGL1-F1
#
_entry.id   AF-A0A928KGL1-F1
#
_cell.length_a   1.000
_cell.length_b   1.000
_cell.length_c   1.000
_cell.angle_alpha   90.00
_cell.angle_beta   90.00
_cell.angle_gamma   90.00
#
_symmetry.space_group_name_H-M   'P 1'
#
loop_
_entity.id
_entity.type
_entity.pdbx_description
1 polymer ?
#
loop_
_entity_poly.entity_id
_entity_poly.type
_entity_poly.pdbx_seq_one_letter_code
_entity_poly.pdbx_strand_id
1 'polypeptide(L)'
;MPRWSSRRGVISKLLTNAALFIKGVAFYIYTERVITLLKPDEHLEPLGNGIEVIVSPTHHFSTDTILLAHFSNPKKNAKCVDLGSGCGTIPLLWSRFDKNLKITAVEIQSDAADMITRSVNHNNLADNFSILCADLRELKGKLPFGYFDLVSCNPPYKIAGGGIKNPEEGKLIARHEDMCTMEDVVATASKLLQFSGSFCMCQRPERLTDALSLFRKYDLEPKELRLVQGKIDKKPKLFLLRGKKGGKQGYLDVLPTLIVENSDNTFTDEMNQIYGCYQENAGRQKNG
;
A
#
# COMPACT_ATOMS: atom_id res chain seq x y z
N MET A 1 -22.89 -16.16 61.99
CA MET A 1 -22.62 -16.40 60.56
C MET A 1 -21.84 -15.22 59.97
N PRO A 2 -20.50 -15.29 59.80
CA PRO A 2 -19.77 -14.18 59.20
C PRO A 2 -19.35 -14.43 57.74
N ARG A 3 -19.41 -13.34 56.96
CA ARG A 3 -18.53 -12.96 55.84
C ARG A 3 -18.56 -13.79 54.54
N TRP A 4 -19.53 -13.46 53.68
CA TRP A 4 -19.45 -13.71 52.22
C TRP A 4 -19.15 -12.44 51.40
N SER A 5 -19.21 -11.24 51.99
CA SER A 5 -19.00 -9.97 51.26
C SER A 5 -17.53 -9.59 51.05
N SER A 6 -16.60 -10.07 51.87
CA SER A 6 -15.18 -9.67 51.79
C SER A 6 -14.36 -10.42 50.73
N ARG A 7 -14.82 -11.58 50.25
CA ARG A 7 -14.09 -12.37 49.23
C ARG A 7 -14.22 -11.80 47.81
N ARG A 8 -15.36 -11.20 47.47
CA ARG A 8 -15.59 -10.61 46.13
C ARG A 8 -14.72 -9.39 45.85
N GLY A 9 -14.51 -8.53 46.85
CA GLY A 9 -13.64 -7.35 46.72
C GLY A 9 -12.17 -7.70 46.54
N VAL A 10 -11.68 -8.75 47.20
CA VAL A 10 -10.29 -9.23 47.07
C VAL A 10 -10.03 -9.85 45.71
N ILE A 11 -10.96 -10.68 45.20
CA ILE A 11 -10.86 -11.29 43.87
C ILE A 11 -10.90 -10.23 42.77
N SER A 12 -11.79 -9.24 42.87
CA SER A 12 -11.84 -8.13 41.91
C SER A 12 -10.53 -7.32 41.88
N LYS A 13 -9.94 -7.01 43.03
CA LYS A 13 -8.67 -6.27 43.11
C LYS A 13 -7.48 -7.07 42.56
N LEU A 14 -7.45 -8.39 42.82
CA LEU A 14 -6.46 -9.31 42.25
C LEU A 14 -6.57 -9.41 40.72
N LEU A 15 -7.80 -9.50 40.18
CA LEU A 15 -8.03 -9.53 38.74
C LEU A 15 -7.62 -8.22 38.04
N THR A 16 -7.92 -7.07 38.65
CA THR A 16 -7.49 -5.76 38.14
C THR A 16 -5.97 -5.63 38.15
N ASN A 17 -5.31 -6.02 39.24
CA ASN A 17 -3.83 -5.97 39.33
C ASN A 17 -3.17 -6.94 38.34
N ALA A 18 -3.72 -8.14 38.15
CA ALA A 18 -3.25 -9.07 37.14
C ALA A 18 -3.40 -8.50 35.72
N ALA A 19 -4.53 -7.84 35.42
CA ALA A 19 -4.74 -7.19 34.12
C ALA A 19 -3.77 -6.02 33.88
N LEU A 20 -3.49 -5.19 34.89
CA LEU A 20 -2.48 -4.12 34.80
C LEU A 20 -1.07 -4.69 34.61
N PHE A 21 -0.72 -5.75 35.34
CA PHE A 21 0.58 -6.42 35.19
C PHE A 21 0.74 -7.03 33.80
N ILE A 22 -0.28 -7.74 33.29
CA ILE A 22 -0.29 -8.30 31.93
C ILE A 22 -0.16 -7.20 30.89
N LYS A 23 -0.87 -6.06 31.05
CA LYS A 23 -0.72 -4.90 30.17
C LYS A 23 0.68 -4.31 30.22
N GLY A 24 1.27 -4.19 31.41
CA GLY A 24 2.64 -3.69 31.59
C GLY A 24 3.68 -4.59 30.94
N VAL A 25 3.55 -5.91 31.11
CA VAL A 25 4.43 -6.90 30.47
C VAL A 25 4.24 -6.89 28.95
N ALA A 26 3.01 -6.84 28.45
CA ALA A 26 2.73 -6.75 27.02
C ALA A 26 3.28 -5.46 26.40
N PHE A 27 3.15 -4.33 27.10
CA PHE A 27 3.71 -3.05 26.68
C PHE A 27 5.25 -3.08 26.67
N TYR A 28 5.88 -3.66 27.69
CA TYR A 28 7.33 -3.82 27.73
C TYR A 28 7.85 -4.71 26.60
N ILE A 29 7.24 -5.89 26.40
CA ILE A 29 7.58 -6.80 25.29
C ILE A 29 7.37 -6.12 23.93
N TYR A 30 6.28 -5.37 23.76
CA TYR A 30 6.03 -4.61 22.54
C TYR A 30 7.13 -3.57 22.31
N THR A 31 7.52 -2.83 23.34
CA THR A 31 8.53 -1.77 23.26
C THR A 31 9.90 -2.34 22.91
N GLU A 32 10.33 -3.42 23.57
CA GLU A 32 11.60 -4.13 23.26
C GLU A 32 11.59 -4.70 21.84
N ARG A 33 10.45 -5.26 21.39
CA ARG A 33 10.29 -5.76 20.02
C ARG A 33 10.39 -4.64 19.00
N VAL A 34 9.81 -3.46 19.26
CA VAL A 34 9.87 -2.30 18.36
C VAL A 34 11.29 -1.70 18.32
N ILE A 35 11.99 -1.61 19.46
CA ILE A 35 13.37 -1.10 19.54
C ILE A 35 14.32 -1.97 18.71
N THR A 36 14.13 -3.28 18.72
CA THR A 36 14.94 -4.23 17.93
C THR A 36 14.51 -4.34 16.46
N LEU A 37 13.31 -3.84 16.12
CA LEU A 37 12.74 -3.88 14.77
C LEU A 37 13.18 -2.71 13.89
N LEU A 38 13.27 -1.50 14.44
CA LEU A 38 13.49 -0.27 13.69
C LEU A 38 14.98 0.06 13.52
N LYS A 39 15.37 0.48 12.32
CA LYS A 39 16.69 1.10 12.06
C LYS A 39 16.64 2.60 12.41
N PRO A 40 17.79 3.30 12.47
CA PRO A 40 17.81 4.75 12.67
C PRO A 40 16.90 5.47 11.67
N ASP A 41 16.19 6.49 12.14
CA ASP A 41 15.25 7.32 11.39
C ASP A 41 14.00 6.62 10.84
N GLU A 42 13.77 5.36 11.21
CA GLU A 42 12.52 4.65 10.89
C GLU A 42 11.48 4.79 12.00
N HIS A 43 10.21 4.78 11.62
CA HIS A 43 9.08 4.71 12.56
C HIS A 43 7.93 3.85 12.01
N LEU A 44 7.03 3.45 12.90
CA LEU A 44 5.80 2.74 12.53
C LEU A 44 4.69 3.75 12.22
N GLU A 45 4.10 3.62 11.04
CA GLU A 45 2.88 4.31 10.63
C GLU A 45 1.68 3.36 10.71
N PRO A 46 0.61 3.71 11.43
CA PRO A 46 -0.57 2.86 11.51
C PRO A 46 -1.34 2.87 10.18
N LEU A 47 -1.70 1.70 9.66
CA LEU A 47 -2.55 1.54 8.47
C LEU A 47 -4.02 1.19 8.81
N GLY A 48 -4.33 1.10 10.11
CA GLY A 48 -5.66 0.75 10.64
C GLY A 48 -5.85 -0.76 10.85
N ASN A 49 -6.86 -1.14 11.64
CA ASN A 49 -7.15 -2.53 12.06
C ASN A 49 -5.94 -3.30 12.62
N GLY A 50 -5.05 -2.60 13.33
CA GLY A 50 -3.85 -3.21 13.92
C GLY A 50 -2.77 -3.61 12.91
N ILE A 51 -2.84 -3.09 11.68
CA ILE A 51 -1.73 -3.17 10.72
C ILE A 51 -0.90 -1.90 10.81
N GLU A 52 0.42 -2.04 10.81
CA GLU A 52 1.39 -0.94 10.82
C GLU A 52 2.45 -1.16 9.72
N VAL A 53 3.03 -0.09 9.21
CA VAL A 53 4.11 -0.16 8.22
C VAL A 53 5.31 0.62 8.73
N ILE A 54 6.50 0.06 8.55
CA ILE A 54 7.75 0.76 8.83
C ILE A 54 8.01 1.71 7.67
N VAL A 55 8.22 2.98 7.96
CA VAL A 55 8.58 4.01 6.99
C VAL A 55 9.88 4.69 7.38
N SER A 56 10.49 5.37 6.42
CA SER A 56 11.67 6.21 6.61
C SER A 56 11.48 7.53 5.85
N PRO A 57 12.34 8.54 6.04
CA PRO A 57 12.27 9.78 5.27
C PRO A 57 12.31 9.55 3.75
N THR A 58 13.08 8.55 3.29
CA THR A 58 13.22 8.19 1.87
C THR A 58 12.14 7.24 1.37
N HIS A 59 11.59 6.39 2.25
CA HIS A 59 10.62 5.35 1.91
C HIS A 59 9.34 5.53 2.71
N HIS A 60 8.47 6.38 2.20
CA HIS A 60 7.16 6.67 2.76
C HIS A 60 6.07 6.52 1.68
N PHE A 61 4.80 6.63 2.07
CA PHE A 61 3.67 6.53 1.16
C PHE A 61 2.89 7.83 1.06
N SER A 62 2.18 8.01 -0.04
CA SER A 62 1.33 9.17 -0.31
C SER A 62 -0.15 8.79 -0.25
N THR A 63 -1.04 9.79 -0.28
CA THR A 63 -2.48 9.57 -0.48
C THR A 63 -2.76 8.76 -1.75
N ASP A 64 -1.97 8.93 -2.81
CA ASP A 64 -2.15 8.20 -4.07
C ASP A 64 -1.93 6.68 -3.89
N THR A 65 -1.01 6.30 -3.00
CA THR A 65 -0.76 4.90 -2.62
C THR A 65 -1.99 4.29 -1.94
N ILE A 66 -2.61 5.02 -1.01
CA ILE A 66 -3.83 4.58 -0.29
C ILE A 66 -5.00 4.46 -1.27
N LEU A 67 -5.16 5.44 -2.16
CA LEU A 67 -6.18 5.44 -3.18
C LEU A 67 -6.03 4.24 -4.14
N LEU A 68 -4.80 3.93 -4.56
CA LEU A 68 -4.56 2.77 -5.41
C LEU A 68 -4.82 1.44 -4.68
N ALA A 69 -4.42 1.31 -3.42
CA ALA A 69 -4.73 0.13 -2.61
C ALA A 69 -6.25 -0.10 -2.49
N HIS A 70 -7.01 0.98 -2.21
CA HIS A 70 -8.46 0.92 -2.14
C HIS A 70 -9.11 0.64 -3.50
N PHE A 71 -8.63 1.26 -4.58
CA PHE A 71 -9.18 1.07 -5.92
C PHE A 71 -8.91 -0.34 -6.46
N SER A 72 -7.73 -0.89 -6.20
CA SER A 72 -7.34 -2.23 -6.67
C SER A 72 -8.10 -3.35 -5.98
N ASN A 73 -8.42 -3.20 -4.69
CA ASN A 73 -9.27 -4.06 -3.85
C ASN A 73 -9.30 -5.55 -4.28
N PRO A 74 -8.29 -6.34 -3.88
CA PRO A 74 -8.19 -7.73 -4.28
C PRO A 74 -9.41 -8.55 -3.85
N LYS A 75 -9.79 -9.53 -4.67
CA LYS A 75 -10.81 -10.51 -4.28
C LYS A 75 -10.27 -11.43 -3.18
N LYS A 76 -11.16 -12.06 -2.43
CA LYS A 76 -10.78 -13.03 -1.38
C LYS A 76 -9.84 -14.10 -1.92
N ASN A 77 -8.79 -14.43 -1.15
CA ASN A 77 -7.77 -15.43 -1.49
C ASN A 77 -7.02 -15.18 -2.82
N ALA A 78 -7.07 -13.97 -3.38
CA ALA A 78 -6.37 -13.66 -4.63
C ALA A 78 -4.83 -13.71 -4.46
N LYS A 79 -4.16 -14.08 -5.56
CA LYS A 79 -2.71 -13.96 -5.72
C LYS A 79 -2.39 -12.59 -6.29
N CYS A 80 -1.69 -11.77 -5.52
CA CYS A 80 -1.47 -10.36 -5.81
C CYS A 80 0.03 -10.06 -5.92
N VAL A 81 0.40 -9.15 -6.81
CA VAL A 81 1.75 -8.58 -6.87
C VAL A 81 1.67 -7.06 -6.80
N ASP A 82 2.49 -6.44 -5.96
CA ASP A 82 2.74 -5.00 -6.02
C ASP A 82 4.15 -4.76 -6.59
N LEU A 83 4.23 -4.03 -7.70
CA LEU A 83 5.48 -3.71 -8.40
C LEU A 83 5.97 -2.33 -7.98
N GLY A 84 7.23 -2.22 -7.56
CA GLY A 84 7.78 -0.97 -7.01
C GLY A 84 7.10 -0.62 -5.69
N SER A 85 7.14 -1.57 -4.75
CA SER A 85 6.29 -1.54 -3.56
C SER A 85 6.69 -0.47 -2.53
N GLY A 86 7.88 0.13 -2.66
CA GLY A 86 8.36 1.14 -1.72
C GLY A 86 8.45 0.57 -0.31
N CYS A 87 7.78 1.19 0.66
CA CYS A 87 7.70 0.67 2.03
C CYS A 87 6.68 -0.45 2.24
N GLY A 88 5.96 -0.92 1.20
CA GLY A 88 5.03 -2.05 1.30
C GLY A 88 3.58 -1.69 1.63
N THR A 89 3.22 -0.41 1.54
CA THR A 89 1.91 0.09 2.00
C THR A 89 0.73 -0.54 1.27
N ILE A 90 0.78 -0.72 -0.05
CA ILE A 90 -0.32 -1.36 -0.81
C ILE A 90 -0.53 -2.81 -0.37
N PRO A 91 0.49 -3.69 -0.38
CA PRO A 91 0.43 -5.04 0.17
C PRO A 91 -0.16 -5.12 1.58
N LEU A 92 0.30 -4.26 2.50
CA LEU A 92 -0.16 -4.26 3.88
C LEU A 92 -1.60 -3.74 4.03
N LEU A 93 -2.01 -2.77 3.21
CA LEU A 93 -3.41 -2.35 3.15
C LEU A 93 -4.31 -3.45 2.60
N TRP A 94 -3.86 -4.25 1.63
CA TRP A 94 -4.64 -5.39 1.14
C TRP A 94 -4.85 -6.46 2.23
N SER A 95 -3.80 -6.79 2.98
CA SER A 95 -3.88 -7.78 4.06
C SER A 95 -4.76 -7.33 5.22
N ARG A 96 -4.96 -6.01 5.39
CA ARG A 96 -5.95 -5.43 6.31
C ARG A 96 -7.38 -5.90 6.00
N PHE A 97 -7.71 -6.09 4.72
CA PHE A 97 -9.04 -6.49 4.27
C PHE A 97 -9.21 -8.01 4.21
N ASP A 98 -8.17 -8.73 3.78
CA ASP A 98 -8.15 -10.19 3.79
C ASP A 98 -6.73 -10.72 4.06
N LYS A 99 -6.55 -11.34 5.23
CA LYS A 99 -5.27 -11.91 5.64
C LYS A 99 -4.89 -13.16 4.84
N ASN A 100 -5.80 -13.76 4.07
CA ASN A 100 -5.55 -14.98 3.29
C ASN A 100 -5.06 -14.71 1.86
N LEU A 101 -4.94 -13.44 1.45
CA LEU A 101 -4.33 -13.08 0.17
C LEU A 101 -2.90 -13.62 0.08
N LYS A 102 -2.50 -14.11 -1.09
CA LYS A 102 -1.12 -14.48 -1.35
C LYS A 102 -0.44 -13.30 -2.04
N ILE A 103 0.40 -12.57 -1.32
CA ILE A 103 0.91 -11.28 -1.75
C ILE A 103 2.40 -11.38 -2.03
N THR A 104 2.82 -10.87 -3.20
CA THR A 104 4.21 -10.66 -3.54
C THR A 104 4.51 -9.17 -3.64
N ALA A 105 5.50 -8.67 -2.90
CA ALA A 105 5.99 -7.31 -3.02
C ALA A 105 7.32 -7.34 -3.78
N VAL A 106 7.39 -6.67 -4.93
CA VAL A 106 8.62 -6.52 -5.72
C VAL A 106 9.16 -5.12 -5.53
N GLU A 107 10.40 -5.03 -5.05
CA GLU A 107 11.08 -3.77 -4.81
C GLU A 107 12.55 -3.89 -5.23
N ILE A 108 13.09 -2.88 -5.90
CA ILE A 108 14.47 -2.92 -6.40
C ILE A 108 15.47 -2.50 -5.33
N GLN A 109 15.05 -1.64 -4.40
CA GLN A 109 15.90 -1.11 -3.33
C GLN A 109 15.92 -2.08 -2.13
N SER A 110 17.11 -2.60 -1.81
CA SER A 110 17.28 -3.58 -0.72
C SER A 110 16.83 -3.07 0.64
N ASP A 111 17.05 -1.78 0.93
CA ASP A 111 16.66 -1.18 2.21
C ASP A 111 15.13 -1.13 2.35
N ALA A 112 14.43 -0.78 1.28
CA ALA A 112 12.97 -0.81 1.22
C ALA A 112 12.43 -2.24 1.31
N ALA A 113 13.04 -3.20 0.60
CA ALA A 113 12.66 -4.61 0.69
C ALA A 113 12.85 -5.18 2.11
N ASP A 114 13.91 -4.78 2.81
CA ASP A 114 14.13 -5.10 4.22
C ASP A 114 13.04 -4.48 5.13
N MET A 115 12.69 -3.21 4.91
CA MET A 115 11.58 -2.55 5.62
C MET A 115 10.24 -3.27 5.43
N ILE A 116 9.93 -3.71 4.21
CA ILE A 116 8.73 -4.51 3.92
C ILE A 116 8.78 -5.81 4.71
N THR A 117 9.92 -6.52 4.67
CA THR A 117 10.10 -7.80 5.37
C THR A 117 9.86 -7.67 6.87
N ARG A 118 10.47 -6.64 7.49
CA ARG A 118 10.29 -6.35 8.91
C ARG A 118 8.86 -5.94 9.24
N SER A 119 8.20 -5.14 8.40
CA SER A 119 6.78 -4.77 8.55
C SER A 119 5.88 -6.01 8.49
N VAL A 120 6.09 -6.89 7.52
CA VAL A 120 5.32 -8.15 7.38
C VAL A 120 5.46 -9.04 8.62
N ASN A 121 6.69 -9.18 9.13
CA ASN A 121 6.96 -9.96 10.34
C ASN A 121 6.33 -9.33 11.59
N HIS A 122 6.39 -8.00 11.71
CA HIS A 122 5.74 -7.25 12.79
C HIS A 122 4.24 -7.52 12.84
N ASN A 123 3.58 -7.53 11.68
CA ASN A 123 2.14 -7.79 11.56
C ASN A 123 1.76 -9.28 11.60
N ASN A 124 2.72 -10.20 11.73
CA ASN A 124 2.52 -11.65 11.69
C ASN A 124 1.85 -12.12 10.37
N LEU A 125 2.33 -11.60 9.24
CA LEU A 125 1.79 -11.87 7.90
C LEU A 125 2.74 -12.72 7.02
N ALA A 126 3.87 -13.18 7.56
CA ALA A 126 4.94 -13.82 6.81
C ALA A 126 4.47 -15.01 5.95
N ASP A 127 3.55 -15.83 6.44
CA ASP A 127 3.05 -17.03 5.73
C ASP A 127 2.32 -16.73 4.41
N ASN A 128 1.90 -15.48 4.22
CA ASN A 128 1.10 -15.02 3.09
C ASN A 128 1.82 -13.99 2.23
N PHE A 129 3.06 -13.63 2.59
CA PHE A 129 3.84 -12.62 1.92
C PHE A 129 5.14 -13.19 1.36
N SER A 130 5.48 -12.76 0.15
CA SER A 130 6.79 -12.99 -0.46
C SER A 130 7.39 -11.64 -0.84
N ILE A 131 8.57 -11.33 -0.31
CA ILE A 131 9.30 -10.11 -0.64
C ILE A 131 10.40 -10.47 -1.63
N LEU A 132 10.41 -9.81 -2.79
CA LEU A 132 11.39 -10.03 -3.82
C LEU A 132 12.17 -8.73 -4.08
N CYS A 133 13.42 -8.71 -3.63
CA CYS A 133 14.36 -7.64 -3.97
C CYS A 133 14.86 -7.84 -5.41
N ALA A 134 14.20 -7.23 -6.38
CA ALA A 134 14.54 -7.40 -7.80
C ALA A 134 14.06 -6.23 -8.66
N ASP A 135 14.74 -6.03 -9.78
CA ASP A 135 14.22 -5.22 -10.89
C ASP A 135 12.99 -5.89 -11.50
N LEU A 136 11.88 -5.16 -11.62
CA LEU A 136 10.63 -5.64 -12.22
C LEU A 136 10.77 -6.04 -13.69
N ARG A 137 11.81 -5.57 -14.38
CA ARG A 137 12.12 -5.95 -15.77
C ARG A 137 12.73 -7.35 -15.84
N GLU A 138 13.25 -7.86 -14.74
CA GLU A 138 14.02 -9.11 -14.65
C GLU A 138 13.32 -10.18 -13.79
N LEU A 139 11.99 -10.29 -13.91
CA LEU A 139 11.20 -11.24 -13.11
C LEU A 139 11.08 -12.65 -13.72
N LYS A 140 11.57 -12.85 -14.95
CA LYS A 140 11.55 -14.16 -15.60
C LYS A 140 12.39 -15.15 -14.77
N GLY A 141 11.77 -16.26 -14.36
CA GLY A 141 12.41 -17.27 -13.52
C GLY A 141 12.46 -16.92 -12.02
N LYS A 142 12.13 -15.68 -11.64
CA LYS A 142 11.97 -15.25 -10.24
C LYS A 142 10.52 -15.35 -9.79
N LEU A 143 9.57 -15.06 -10.69
CA LEU A 143 8.13 -15.22 -10.48
C LEU A 143 7.47 -16.00 -11.63
N PRO A 144 6.39 -16.74 -11.34
CA PRO A 144 5.62 -17.41 -12.37
C PRO A 144 4.84 -16.39 -13.22
N PHE A 145 4.90 -16.55 -14.54
CA PHE A 145 4.10 -15.76 -15.48
C PHE A 145 2.73 -16.42 -15.68
N GLY A 146 1.70 -15.62 -15.96
CA GLY A 146 0.34 -16.12 -16.15
C GLY A 146 -0.32 -16.67 -14.88
N TYR A 147 0.10 -16.22 -13.69
CA TYR A 147 -0.26 -16.84 -12.42
C TYR A 147 -1.11 -15.95 -11.50
N PHE A 148 -0.90 -14.64 -11.55
CA PHE A 148 -1.46 -13.71 -10.58
C PHE A 148 -2.86 -13.24 -11.00
N ASP A 149 -3.73 -13.04 -10.00
CA ASP A 149 -5.09 -12.51 -10.17
C ASP A 149 -5.09 -10.98 -10.29
N LEU A 150 -4.16 -10.34 -9.58
CA LEU A 150 -4.03 -8.89 -9.49
C LEU A 150 -2.56 -8.46 -9.51
N VAL A 151 -2.25 -7.42 -10.27
CA VAL A 151 -1.00 -6.68 -10.17
C VAL A 151 -1.33 -5.22 -9.88
N SER A 152 -0.59 -4.57 -8.98
CA SER A 152 -0.61 -3.13 -8.79
C SER A 152 0.75 -2.50 -9.06
N CYS A 153 0.74 -1.22 -9.38
CA CYS A 153 1.94 -0.39 -9.37
C CYS A 153 1.53 1.08 -9.16
N ASN A 154 2.16 1.75 -8.19
CA ASN A 154 2.20 3.21 -8.11
C ASN A 154 3.55 3.69 -8.65
N PRO A 155 3.73 3.80 -9.99
CA PRO A 155 5.01 4.14 -10.58
C PRO A 155 5.40 5.59 -10.24
N PRO A 156 6.71 5.89 -10.15
CA PRO A 156 7.16 7.26 -9.96
C PRO A 156 6.64 8.18 -11.09
N TYR A 157 6.16 9.36 -10.72
CA TYR A 157 5.48 10.30 -11.64
C TYR A 157 6.41 11.07 -12.59
N LYS A 158 7.73 10.83 -12.54
CA LYS A 158 8.71 11.65 -13.27
C LYS A 158 8.92 11.15 -14.70
N ILE A 159 9.01 12.10 -15.62
CA ILE A 159 9.49 11.89 -16.98
C ILE A 159 11.02 11.97 -16.93
N ALA A 160 11.72 10.97 -17.46
CA ALA A 160 13.16 11.06 -17.70
C ALA A 160 13.46 12.34 -18.50
N GLY A 161 14.16 13.30 -17.90
CA GLY A 161 14.59 14.55 -18.55
C GLY A 161 13.74 15.81 -18.32
N GLY A 162 12.70 15.78 -17.47
CA GLY A 162 11.82 16.94 -17.23
C GLY A 162 11.79 17.47 -15.79
N GLY A 163 12.80 18.22 -15.36
CA GLY A 163 12.70 19.09 -14.17
C GLY A 163 13.91 19.09 -13.23
N ILE A 164 14.30 20.31 -12.82
CA ILE A 164 15.42 20.63 -11.92
C ILE A 164 15.19 19.97 -10.55
N LYS A 165 16.17 19.20 -10.07
CA LYS A 165 16.19 18.61 -8.72
C LYS A 165 17.38 19.17 -7.93
N ASN A 166 17.22 19.28 -6.62
CA ASN A 166 18.30 19.47 -5.65
C ASN A 166 19.42 18.44 -5.96
N PRO A 167 20.68 18.85 -6.20
CA PRO A 167 21.68 18.01 -6.86
C PRO A 167 22.06 16.74 -6.11
N GLU A 168 21.87 16.67 -4.79
CA GLU A 168 22.42 15.59 -3.96
C GLU A 168 21.41 14.45 -3.70
N GLU A 169 20.16 14.75 -3.33
CA GLU A 169 19.09 13.73 -3.20
C GLU A 169 18.61 13.19 -4.56
N GLY A 170 18.75 14.02 -5.61
CA GLY A 170 18.39 13.63 -6.96
C GLY A 170 19.34 12.59 -7.56
N LYS A 171 20.64 12.65 -7.27
CA LYS A 171 21.66 11.86 -8.00
C LYS A 171 21.70 10.38 -7.66
N LEU A 172 21.37 9.99 -6.43
CA LEU A 172 21.45 8.58 -5.99
C LEU A 172 20.22 7.76 -6.40
N ILE A 173 19.02 8.33 -6.25
CA ILE A 173 17.75 7.67 -6.62
C ILE A 173 17.54 7.73 -8.15
N ALA A 174 17.86 8.84 -8.81
CA ALA A 174 17.66 8.99 -10.26
C ALA A 174 18.52 8.03 -11.09
N ARG A 175 19.72 7.63 -10.65
CA ARG A 175 20.58 6.74 -11.44
C ARG A 175 20.06 5.30 -11.55
N HIS A 176 19.19 4.86 -10.64
CA HIS A 176 18.58 3.52 -10.67
C HIS A 176 17.08 3.54 -11.05
N GLU A 177 16.32 4.57 -10.67
CA GLU A 177 14.88 4.67 -11.01
C GLU A 177 14.57 5.31 -12.37
N ASP A 178 15.42 6.19 -12.94
CA ASP A 178 15.11 6.89 -14.21
C ASP A 178 15.02 5.98 -15.44
N MET A 179 15.31 4.68 -15.30
CA MET A 179 15.29 3.72 -16.40
C MET A 179 14.05 2.81 -16.42
N CYS A 180 13.19 2.84 -15.40
CA CYS A 180 11.96 2.07 -15.40
C CYS A 180 10.81 2.90 -15.99
N THR A 181 10.35 2.51 -17.18
CA THR A 181 9.30 3.23 -17.89
C THR A 181 7.90 2.70 -17.54
N MET A 182 6.86 3.51 -17.82
CA MET A 182 5.48 3.02 -17.73
C MET A 182 5.24 1.82 -18.66
N GLU A 183 5.94 1.76 -19.81
CA GLU A 183 5.89 0.62 -20.71
C GLU A 183 6.47 -0.64 -20.06
N ASP A 184 7.61 -0.56 -19.37
CA ASP A 184 8.19 -1.68 -18.63
C ASP A 184 7.21 -2.22 -17.58
N VAL A 185 6.58 -1.31 -16.81
CA VAL A 185 5.57 -1.67 -15.79
C VAL A 185 4.39 -2.40 -16.43
N VAL A 186 3.78 -1.84 -17.47
CA VAL A 186 2.60 -2.42 -18.14
C VAL A 186 2.96 -3.77 -18.79
N ALA A 187 4.12 -3.85 -19.45
CA ALA A 187 4.59 -5.07 -20.08
C ALA A 187 4.85 -6.19 -19.05
N THR A 188 5.47 -5.86 -17.92
CA THR A 188 5.70 -6.81 -16.82
C THR A 188 4.39 -7.24 -16.18
N ALA A 189 3.49 -6.30 -15.86
CA ALA A 189 2.18 -6.62 -15.29
C ALA A 189 1.39 -7.57 -16.18
N SER A 190 1.36 -7.33 -17.49
CA SER A 190 0.70 -8.23 -18.42
C SER A 190 1.28 -9.64 -18.43
N LYS A 191 2.60 -9.82 -18.23
CA LYS A 191 3.24 -11.16 -18.23
C LYS A 191 2.92 -11.93 -16.95
N LEU A 192 2.84 -11.23 -15.82
CA LEU A 192 2.54 -11.83 -14.51
C LEU A 192 1.09 -12.30 -14.41
N LEU A 193 0.16 -11.56 -15.01
CA LEU A 193 -1.27 -11.83 -14.91
C LEU A 193 -1.71 -13.09 -15.66
N GLN A 194 -2.52 -13.90 -14.99
CA GLN A 194 -3.31 -14.94 -15.66
C GLN A 194 -4.38 -14.29 -16.56
N PHE A 195 -4.96 -15.08 -17.48
CA PHE A 195 -6.09 -14.61 -18.28
C PHE A 195 -7.24 -14.13 -17.38
N SER A 196 -7.87 -13.00 -17.71
CA SER A 196 -8.85 -12.32 -16.86
C SER A 196 -8.35 -11.74 -15.53
N GLY A 197 -7.06 -11.83 -15.23
CA GLY A 197 -6.42 -11.09 -14.14
C GLY A 197 -6.45 -9.57 -14.40
N SER A 198 -6.32 -8.78 -13.34
CA SER A 198 -6.41 -7.31 -13.41
C SER A 198 -5.07 -6.63 -13.13
N PHE A 199 -4.73 -5.61 -13.89
CA PHE A 199 -3.66 -4.67 -13.56
C PHE A 199 -4.26 -3.35 -13.10
N CYS A 200 -3.82 -2.82 -11.95
CA CYS A 200 -4.22 -1.52 -11.45
C CYS A 200 -3.01 -0.59 -11.34
N MET A 201 -3.12 0.64 -11.84
CA MET A 201 -2.10 1.66 -11.60
C MET A 201 -2.71 3.02 -11.37
N CYS A 202 -1.92 3.93 -10.80
CA CYS A 202 -2.22 5.34 -10.76
C CYS A 202 -1.13 6.17 -11.46
N GLN A 203 -1.52 7.30 -12.06
CA GLN A 203 -0.58 8.18 -12.76
C GLN A 203 -1.21 9.58 -12.97
N ARG A 204 -0.38 10.56 -13.34
CA ARG A 204 -0.83 11.92 -13.69
C ARG A 204 -1.70 11.94 -14.94
N PRO A 205 -2.79 12.74 -14.99
CA PRO A 205 -3.74 12.79 -16.12
C PRO A 205 -3.11 13.01 -17.50
N GLU A 206 -2.02 13.77 -17.60
CA GLU A 206 -1.31 14.01 -18.86
C GLU A 206 -0.70 12.74 -19.49
N ARG A 207 -0.55 11.65 -18.72
CA ARG A 207 -0.07 10.35 -19.21
C ARG A 207 -1.19 9.36 -19.54
N LEU A 208 -2.46 9.78 -19.43
CA LEU A 208 -3.60 8.87 -19.59
C LEU A 208 -3.65 8.23 -20.99
N THR A 209 -3.41 9.02 -22.04
CA THR A 209 -3.40 8.52 -23.43
C THR A 209 -2.31 7.48 -23.66
N ASP A 210 -1.12 7.72 -23.10
CA ASP A 210 0.00 6.77 -23.14
C ASP A 210 -0.38 5.48 -22.41
N ALA A 211 -0.97 5.58 -21.22
CA ALA A 211 -1.36 4.43 -20.41
C ALA A 211 -2.41 3.58 -21.12
N LEU A 212 -3.47 4.18 -21.67
CA LEU A 212 -4.51 3.47 -22.43
C LEU A 212 -3.94 2.77 -23.66
N SER A 213 -2.99 3.42 -24.35
CA SER A 213 -2.32 2.86 -25.53
C SER A 213 -1.43 1.66 -25.15
N LEU A 214 -0.63 1.80 -24.09
CA LEU A 214 0.23 0.73 -23.58
C LEU A 214 -0.59 -0.46 -23.07
N PHE A 215 -1.67 -0.21 -22.34
CA PHE A 215 -2.58 -1.26 -21.87
C PHE A 215 -3.01 -2.15 -23.04
N ARG A 216 -3.55 -1.54 -24.10
CA ARG A 216 -3.97 -2.28 -25.31
C ARG A 216 -2.81 -2.96 -26.01
N LYS A 217 -1.66 -2.29 -26.16
CA LYS A 217 -0.45 -2.86 -26.76
C LYS A 217 -0.02 -4.16 -26.07
N TYR A 218 -0.18 -4.25 -24.76
CA TYR A 218 0.20 -5.41 -23.95
C TYR A 218 -0.99 -6.29 -23.56
N ASP A 219 -2.08 -6.30 -24.34
CA ASP A 219 -3.23 -7.20 -24.14
C ASP A 219 -3.89 -7.06 -22.75
N LEU A 220 -3.88 -5.83 -22.22
CA LEU A 220 -4.68 -5.40 -21.08
C LEU A 220 -5.75 -4.46 -21.62
N GLU A 221 -7.02 -4.85 -21.63
CA GLU A 221 -8.05 -3.89 -22.01
C GLU A 221 -8.41 -3.00 -20.81
N PRO A 222 -8.38 -1.66 -20.92
CA PRO A 222 -8.91 -0.75 -19.91
C PRO A 222 -10.37 -1.05 -19.58
N LYS A 223 -10.71 -1.18 -18.30
CA LYS A 223 -12.05 -1.51 -17.82
C LYS A 223 -12.64 -0.55 -16.82
N GLU A 224 -11.82 0.04 -15.96
CA GLU A 224 -12.29 1.04 -15.01
C GLU A 224 -11.31 2.20 -15.00
N LEU A 225 -11.82 3.43 -15.11
CA LEU A 225 -11.07 4.66 -14.97
C LEU A 225 -11.71 5.50 -13.88
N ARG A 226 -10.91 6.01 -12.95
CA ARG A 226 -11.35 6.97 -11.95
C ARG A 226 -10.42 8.15 -11.89
N LEU A 227 -10.96 9.35 -12.03
CA LEU A 227 -10.21 10.59 -11.81
C LEU A 227 -10.24 10.97 -10.33
N VAL A 228 -9.20 11.66 -9.88
CA VAL A 228 -9.07 12.15 -8.50
C VAL A 228 -8.75 13.64 -8.52
N GLN A 229 -9.53 14.43 -7.82
CA GLN A 229 -9.36 15.86 -7.63
C GLN A 229 -9.02 16.18 -6.18
N GLY A 230 -8.18 17.21 -5.97
CA GLY A 230 -7.96 17.74 -4.62
C GLY A 230 -9.24 18.32 -4.03
N LYS A 231 -9.92 19.19 -4.77
CA LYS A 231 -11.22 19.79 -4.43
C LYS A 231 -12.13 19.82 -5.66
N ILE A 232 -13.42 20.04 -5.43
CA ILE A 232 -14.43 20.00 -6.50
C ILE A 232 -14.21 21.01 -7.62
N ASP A 233 -13.57 22.14 -7.33
CA ASP A 233 -13.26 23.23 -8.27
C ASP A 233 -11.88 23.10 -8.95
N LYS A 234 -11.12 22.04 -8.64
CA LYS A 234 -9.77 21.83 -9.18
C LYS A 234 -9.75 20.79 -10.29
N LYS A 235 -8.80 20.92 -11.21
CA LYS A 235 -8.54 19.88 -12.20
C LYS A 235 -8.11 18.56 -11.52
N PRO A 236 -8.40 17.40 -12.13
CA PRO A 236 -7.86 16.13 -11.66
C PRO A 236 -6.33 16.18 -11.56
N LYS A 237 -5.79 15.59 -10.50
CA LYS A 237 -4.34 15.49 -10.23
C LYS A 237 -3.78 14.08 -10.42
N LEU A 238 -4.67 13.09 -10.51
CA LEU A 238 -4.36 11.67 -10.60
C LEU A 238 -5.50 10.96 -11.34
N PHE A 239 -5.18 9.91 -12.08
CA PHE A 239 -6.12 8.88 -12.49
C PHE A 239 -5.75 7.53 -11.89
N LEU A 240 -6.76 6.71 -11.63
CA LEU A 240 -6.67 5.30 -11.27
C LEU A 240 -7.21 4.50 -12.46
N LEU A 241 -6.48 3.49 -12.91
CA LEU A 241 -6.83 2.71 -14.10
C LEU A 241 -6.75 1.22 -13.77
N ARG A 242 -7.84 0.49 -14.02
CA ARG A 242 -7.89 -0.97 -14.00
C ARG A 242 -7.96 -1.49 -15.43
N GLY A 243 -7.05 -2.38 -15.79
CA GLY A 243 -7.05 -3.12 -17.05
C GLY A 243 -7.23 -4.61 -16.80
N LYS A 244 -7.81 -5.34 -17.75
CA LYS A 244 -8.04 -6.78 -17.65
C LYS A 244 -7.28 -7.53 -18.74
N LYS A 245 -6.48 -8.52 -18.34
CA LYS A 245 -5.69 -9.37 -19.24
C LYS A 245 -6.59 -10.18 -20.16
N GLY A 246 -6.42 -10.04 -21.47
CA GLY A 246 -7.26 -10.70 -22.48
C GLY A 246 -8.72 -10.23 -22.47
N GLY A 247 -8.99 -9.05 -21.92
CA GLY A 247 -10.33 -8.46 -21.93
C GLY A 247 -10.77 -8.09 -23.35
N LYS A 248 -12.06 -8.31 -23.68
CA LYS A 248 -12.64 -7.83 -24.95
C LYS A 248 -12.64 -6.31 -25.00
N GLN A 249 -12.36 -5.72 -26.15
CA GLN A 249 -12.37 -4.26 -26.32
C GLN A 249 -13.73 -3.62 -26.00
N GLY A 250 -13.68 -2.37 -25.54
CA GLY A 250 -14.86 -1.57 -25.19
C GLY A 250 -15.28 -1.72 -23.72
N TYR A 251 -16.38 -1.05 -23.34
CA TYR A 251 -16.92 -1.03 -21.98
C TYR A 251 -15.90 -0.54 -20.93
N LEU A 252 -15.30 0.62 -21.18
CA LEU A 252 -14.57 1.35 -20.15
C LEU A 252 -15.59 2.02 -19.23
N ASP A 253 -15.65 1.58 -17.98
CA ASP A 253 -16.44 2.22 -16.95
C ASP A 253 -15.68 3.42 -16.38
N VAL A 254 -16.23 4.62 -16.55
CA VAL A 254 -15.65 5.85 -16.02
C VAL A 254 -16.39 6.19 -14.73
N LEU A 255 -15.74 5.90 -13.61
CA LEU A 255 -16.31 6.07 -12.27
C LEU A 255 -16.47 7.56 -11.92
N PRO A 256 -17.39 7.90 -10.99
CA PRO A 256 -17.48 9.23 -10.42
C PRO A 256 -16.12 9.72 -9.91
N THR A 257 -15.80 10.97 -10.24
CA THR A 257 -14.53 11.58 -9.82
C THR A 257 -14.46 11.60 -8.30
N LEU A 258 -13.36 11.11 -7.75
CA LEU A 258 -13.09 11.16 -6.32
C LEU A 258 -12.64 12.58 -5.95
N ILE A 259 -13.27 13.17 -4.95
CA ILE A 259 -12.87 14.46 -4.37
C ILE A 259 -12.18 14.21 -3.03
N VAL A 260 -10.94 14.67 -2.88
CA VAL A 260 -10.14 14.38 -1.67
C VAL A 260 -10.58 15.24 -0.48
N GLU A 261 -10.74 16.55 -0.70
CA GLU A 261 -11.05 17.53 0.34
C GLU A 261 -12.31 18.34 0.03
N ASN A 262 -13.01 18.71 1.10
CA ASN A 262 -14.05 19.72 1.10
C ASN A 262 -13.44 21.13 0.92
N SER A 263 -14.30 22.13 0.73
CA SER A 263 -13.87 23.53 0.61
C SER A 263 -13.08 24.02 1.82
N ASP A 264 -13.41 23.52 3.02
CA ASP A 264 -12.79 23.85 4.31
C ASP A 264 -11.47 23.10 4.60
N ASN A 265 -10.95 22.32 3.63
CA ASN A 265 -9.75 21.48 3.73
C ASN A 265 -9.90 20.25 4.63
N THR A 266 -11.10 19.89 5.08
CA THR A 266 -11.34 18.58 5.68
C THR A 266 -11.45 17.51 4.59
N PHE A 267 -11.14 16.25 4.91
CA PHE A 267 -11.41 15.16 3.97
C PHE A 267 -12.90 14.95 3.76
N THR A 268 -13.27 14.63 2.52
CA THR A 268 -14.65 14.26 2.17
C THR A 268 -15.07 12.96 2.88
N ASP A 269 -16.37 12.70 2.97
CA ASP A 269 -16.90 11.46 3.57
C ASP A 269 -16.37 10.21 2.86
N GLU A 270 -16.26 10.26 1.53
CA GLU A 270 -15.66 9.18 0.77
C GLU A 270 -14.19 8.96 1.15
N MET A 271 -13.40 10.03 1.28
CA MET A 271 -12.01 9.87 1.72
C MET A 271 -11.91 9.37 3.16
N ASN A 272 -12.76 9.82 4.07
CA ASN A 272 -12.78 9.29 5.43
C ASN A 272 -13.11 7.79 5.46
N GLN A 273 -14.00 7.31 4.57
CA GLN A 273 -14.28 5.88 4.41
C GLN A 273 -13.07 5.11 3.84
N ILE A 274 -12.36 5.68 2.86
CA ILE A 274 -11.17 5.07 2.26
C ILE A 274 -10.03 4.97 3.27
N TYR A 275 -9.74 6.05 4.00
CA TYR A 275 -8.77 6.03 5.08
C TYR A 275 -9.22 5.09 6.22
N GLY A 276 -10.53 5.06 6.51
CA GLY A 276 -11.12 4.29 7.60
C GLY A 276 -10.42 4.57 8.92
N CYS A 277 -10.11 3.50 9.69
CA CYS A 277 -9.39 3.56 10.97
C CYS A 277 -7.93 4.08 10.91
N TYR A 278 -7.43 4.56 9.77
CA TYR A 278 -6.14 5.25 9.69
C TYR A 278 -6.13 6.49 10.60
N GLN A 279 -7.21 7.29 10.57
CA GLN A 279 -7.33 8.53 11.36
C GLN A 279 -7.48 8.30 12.86
N GLU A 280 -8.10 7.19 13.28
CA GLU A 280 -8.31 6.87 14.71
C GLU A 280 -6.98 6.69 15.47
N ASN A 281 -5.89 6.36 14.77
CA ASN A 281 -4.56 6.19 15.35
C ASN A 281 -3.58 7.32 15.01
N ALA A 282 -3.72 8.00 13.85
CA ALA A 282 -2.91 9.18 13.52
C ALA A 282 -3.21 10.38 14.45
N GLY A 283 -4.42 10.46 15.03
CA GLY A 283 -4.79 11.47 16.01
C GLY A 283 -4.12 11.35 17.40
N ARG A 284 -3.43 10.23 17.69
CA ARG A 284 -2.74 10.04 18.99
C ARG A 284 -1.34 10.63 19.05
N GLN A 285 -0.72 11.01 17.93
CA GLN A 285 0.62 11.60 17.92
C GLN A 285 0.64 13.14 17.93
N LYS A 286 -0.50 13.82 17.77
CA LYS A 286 -0.55 15.29 17.85
C LYS A 286 -0.85 15.85 19.25
N ASN A 287 -1.18 15.00 20.22
CA ASN A 287 -1.56 15.41 21.58
C ASN A 287 -0.80 14.63 22.68
N GLY A 288 0.43 14.18 22.40
CA GLY A 288 1.33 13.54 23.37
C GLY A 288 2.53 14.40 23.66
#